data_AF-A0A5N8W8A8-F1
#
_entry.id   AF-A0A5N8W8A8-F1
#
_cell.length_a   1.000
_cell.length_b   1.000
_cell.length_c   1.000
_cell.angle_alpha   90.00
_cell.angle_beta   90.00
_cell.angle_gamma   90.00
#
_symmetry.space_group_name_H-M   'P 1'
#
loop_
_entity.id
_entity.type
_entity.pdbx_description
1 polymer ?
#
loop_
_entity_poly.entity_id
_entity_poly.type
_entity_poly.pdbx_seq_one_letter_code
_entity_poly.pdbx_strand_id
1 'polypeptide(L)'
;MPDEVWGHAEVQEALIARDFGRMCHLVREASGLRQSDMAELTGLSQAFLSMLESGDRRLTNIDKIVELLAGLNTPVELTGPILLPAKWVGEPDEAAWHARMTE
;
A
#
# COMPACT_ATOMS: atom_id res chain seq x y z
N MET A 1 2.50 0.21 -7.45
CA MET A 1 3.75 1.02 -7.55
C MET A 1 4.70 0.33 -8.53
N PRO A 2 5.63 1.05 -9.19
CA PRO A 2 6.67 0.42 -10.01
C PRO A 2 7.52 -0.55 -9.18
N ASP A 3 7.94 -1.66 -9.77
CA ASP A 3 8.68 -2.72 -9.06
C ASP A 3 10.06 -2.25 -8.57
N GLU A 4 10.66 -1.29 -9.29
CA GLU A 4 11.97 -0.73 -8.96
C GLU A 4 11.97 -0.04 -7.59
N VAL A 5 10.84 0.57 -7.19
CA VAL A 5 10.71 1.28 -5.91
C VAL A 5 10.93 0.31 -4.74
N TRP A 6 10.41 -0.92 -4.85
CA TRP A 6 10.53 -1.95 -3.82
C TRP A 6 11.91 -2.60 -3.77
N GLY A 7 12.73 -2.40 -4.81
CA GLY A 7 14.12 -2.84 -4.86
C GLY A 7 15.09 -1.97 -4.05
N HIS A 8 14.68 -0.76 -3.63
CA HIS A 8 15.54 0.12 -2.83
C HIS A 8 15.77 -0.46 -1.43
N ALA A 9 17.05 -0.58 -1.04
CA ALA A 9 17.44 -1.15 0.26
C ALA A 9 16.77 -0.43 1.45
N GLU A 10 16.72 0.90 1.40
CA GLU A 10 16.07 1.73 2.43
C GLU A 10 14.56 1.50 2.56
N VAL A 11 13.87 1.18 1.45
CA VAL A 11 12.44 0.83 1.47
C VAL A 11 12.25 -0.52 2.16
N GLN A 12 13.11 -1.50 1.83
CA GLN A 12 13.07 -2.82 2.43
C GLN A 12 13.42 -2.78 3.93
N GLU A 13 14.45 -2.02 4.32
CA GLU A 13 14.83 -1.82 5.71
C GLU A 13 13.69 -1.20 6.53
N ALA A 14 13.03 -0.16 6.00
CA ALA A 14 11.88 0.46 6.65
C ALA A 14 10.71 -0.54 6.81
N LEU A 15 10.44 -1.34 5.78
CA LEU A 15 9.39 -2.36 5.83
C LEU A 15 9.71 -3.46 6.86
N ILE A 16 10.95 -3.96 6.90
CA ILE A 16 11.41 -4.96 7.88
C ILE A 16 11.30 -4.41 9.31
N ALA A 17 11.68 -3.14 9.51
CA ALA A 17 11.57 -2.45 10.79
C ALA A 17 10.11 -2.10 11.16
N ARG A 18 9.15 -2.31 10.25
CA ARG A 18 7.74 -1.89 10.37
C ARG A 18 7.60 -0.39 10.61
N ASP A 19 8.52 0.39 10.04
CA ASP A 19 8.46 1.84 10.00
C ASP A 19 7.68 2.29 8.77
N PHE A 20 6.35 2.18 8.87
CA PHE A 20 5.45 2.54 7.78
C PHE A 20 5.48 4.03 7.42
N GLY A 21 5.90 4.91 8.34
CA GLY A 21 6.09 6.33 8.03
C GLY A 21 7.28 6.56 7.12
N ARG A 22 8.44 5.97 7.48
CA ARG A 22 9.63 6.05 6.63
C ARG A 22 9.39 5.35 5.28
N MET A 23 8.73 4.19 5.28
CA MET A 23 8.39 3.46 4.05
C MET A 23 7.50 4.30 3.12
N CYS A 24 6.41 4.87 3.62
CA CYS A 24 5.52 5.73 2.82
C CYS A 24 6.28 6.90 2.19
N HIS A 25 7.08 7.60 2.99
CA HIS A 25 7.88 8.72 2.51
C HIS A 25 8.82 8.31 1.37
N LEU A 26 9.58 7.21 1.55
CA LEU A 26 10.52 6.70 0.54
C LEU A 26 9.82 6.27 -0.76
N VAL A 27 8.74 5.49 -0.64
CA VAL A 27 7.94 5.05 -1.79
C VAL A 27 7.41 6.26 -2.56
N ARG A 28 6.92 7.27 -1.83
CA ARG A 28 6.38 8.51 -2.40
C ARG A 28 7.43 9.30 -3.16
N GLU A 29 8.62 9.49 -2.59
CA GLU A 29 9.72 10.21 -3.25
C GLU A 29 10.22 9.47 -4.48
N ALA A 30 10.43 8.15 -4.38
CA ALA A 30 10.91 7.32 -5.50
C ALA A 30 9.90 7.25 -6.68
N SER A 31 8.61 7.41 -6.39
CA SER A 31 7.54 7.40 -7.40
C SER A 31 7.07 8.80 -7.83
N GLY A 32 7.65 9.87 -7.27
CA GLY A 32 7.26 11.25 -7.59
C GLY A 32 5.84 11.63 -7.14
N LEU A 33 5.28 10.92 -6.17
CA LEU A 33 3.92 11.13 -5.68
C LEU A 33 3.83 12.30 -4.69
N ARG A 34 2.67 12.96 -4.64
CA ARG A 34 2.30 13.85 -3.52
C ARG A 34 1.69 13.02 -2.39
N GLN A 35 1.62 13.61 -1.20
CA GLN A 35 0.93 12.96 -0.07
C GLN A 35 -0.56 12.75 -0.36
N SER A 36 -1.21 13.65 -1.11
CA SER A 36 -2.59 13.49 -1.57
C SER A 36 -2.77 12.24 -2.44
N ASP A 37 -1.85 12.02 -3.37
CA ASP A 37 -1.94 10.91 -4.32
C ASP A 37 -1.80 9.57 -3.59
N MET A 38 -0.85 9.49 -2.65
CA MET A 38 -0.68 8.30 -1.80
C MET A 38 -1.86 8.09 -0.84
N ALA A 39 -2.44 9.16 -0.30
CA ALA A 39 -3.64 9.08 0.53
C ALA A 39 -4.82 8.46 -0.25
N GLU A 40 -5.02 8.88 -1.51
CA GLU A 40 -6.03 8.30 -2.39
C GLU A 40 -5.79 6.82 -2.69
N LEU A 41 -4.54 6.44 -3.02
CA LEU A 41 -4.18 5.05 -3.31
C LEU A 41 -4.38 4.10 -2.13
N THR A 42 -4.19 4.59 -0.91
CA THR A 42 -4.12 3.76 0.31
C THR A 42 -5.40 3.83 1.15
N GLY A 43 -6.32 4.73 0.81
CA GLY A 43 -7.51 5.01 1.63
C GLY A 43 -7.20 5.73 2.96
N LEU A 44 -5.95 6.09 3.22
CA LEU A 44 -5.56 6.89 4.37
C LEU A 44 -5.91 8.37 4.13
N SER A 45 -6.17 9.13 5.20
CA SER A 45 -6.31 10.59 5.03
C SER A 45 -4.93 11.25 4.86
N GLN A 46 -4.86 12.32 4.07
CA GLN A 46 -3.61 13.09 3.91
C GLN A 46 -3.06 13.58 5.27
N ALA A 47 -3.91 14.04 6.18
CA ALA A 47 -3.49 14.46 7.51
C ALA A 47 -2.90 13.29 8.33
N PHE A 48 -3.49 12.10 8.22
CA PHE A 48 -2.94 10.90 8.85
C PHE A 48 -1.59 10.52 8.25
N LEU A 49 -1.47 10.55 6.91
CA LEU A 49 -0.22 10.28 6.21
C LEU A 49 0.88 11.28 6.62
N SER A 50 0.55 12.57 6.76
CA SER A 50 1.49 13.58 7.23
C SER A 50 2.00 13.28 8.64
N MET A 51 1.12 12.94 9.59
CA MET A 51 1.51 12.57 10.96
C MET A 51 2.31 11.25 11.00
N LEU A 52 2.04 10.35 10.05
CA LEU A 52 2.76 9.10 9.91
C LEU A 52 4.19 9.36 9.40
N GLU A 53 4.36 10.18 8.36
CA GLU A 53 5.68 10.55 7.80
C GLU A 53 6.51 11.40 8.77
N SER A 54 5.90 12.24 9.62
CA SER A 54 6.61 13.04 10.64
C SER A 54 7.00 12.25 11.89
N GLY A 55 6.47 11.04 12.06
CA GLY A 55 6.66 10.22 13.27
C GLY A 55 5.75 10.60 14.44
N ASP A 56 4.85 11.58 14.28
CA ASP A 56 3.87 11.98 15.29
C ASP A 56 2.85 10.87 15.58
N ARG A 57 2.65 9.95 14.62
CA ARG A 57 1.76 8.80 14.77
C ARG A 57 2.39 7.54 14.19
N ARG A 58 2.17 6.42 14.88
CA ARG A 58 2.56 5.08 14.40
C ARG A 58 1.33 4.34 13.86
N LEU A 59 1.52 3.63 12.75
CA LEU A 59 0.50 2.74 12.19
C LEU A 59 0.66 1.34 12.81
N THR A 60 -0.24 0.99 13.74
CA THR A 60 -0.17 -0.28 14.49
C THR A 60 -1.40 -1.18 14.29
N ASN A 61 -2.47 -0.66 13.69
CA ASN A 61 -3.67 -1.43 13.38
C ASN A 61 -3.39 -2.30 12.13
N ILE A 62 -3.51 -3.61 12.29
CA ILE A 62 -3.19 -4.58 11.22
C ILE A 62 -4.06 -4.41 9.98
N ASP A 63 -5.36 -4.14 10.12
CA ASP A 63 -6.27 -3.95 8.98
C ASP A 63 -5.83 -2.75 8.15
N LYS A 64 -5.44 -1.65 8.81
CA LYS A 64 -4.93 -0.45 8.13
C LYS A 64 -3.55 -0.66 7.49
N ILE A 65 -2.72 -1.52 8.07
CA ILE A 65 -1.43 -1.91 7.48
C ILE A 65 -1.68 -2.70 6.21
N VAL A 66 -2.62 -3.64 6.24
CA VAL A 66 -3.02 -4.43 5.08
C VAL A 66 -3.61 -3.54 3.98
N GLU A 67 -4.50 -2.60 4.32
CA GLU A 67 -5.05 -1.61 3.38
C GLU A 67 -3.95 -0.75 2.74
N LEU A 68 -3.01 -0.26 3.55
CA LEU A 68 -1.85 0.50 3.07
C LEU A 68 -1.00 -0.30 2.07
N LEU A 69 -0.59 -1.51 2.46
CA LEU A 69 0.28 -2.36 1.64
C LEU A 69 -0.41 -2.81 0.34
N ALA A 70 -1.71 -3.10 0.42
CA ALA A 70 -2.54 -3.42 -0.74
C ALA A 70 -2.70 -2.23 -1.68
N GLY A 71 -3.00 -1.03 -1.15
CA GLY A 71 -3.16 0.19 -1.95
C GLY A 71 -1.88 0.60 -2.70
N LEU A 72 -0.71 0.30 -2.14
CA LEU A 72 0.57 0.52 -2.82
C LEU A 72 0.94 -0.61 -3.81
N ASN A 73 0.15 -1.69 -3.84
CA ASN A 73 0.45 -2.90 -4.60
C ASN A 73 1.84 -3.45 -4.24
N THR A 74 2.07 -3.62 -2.93
CA THR A 74 3.34 -4.10 -2.39
C THR A 74 3.58 -5.57 -2.78
N PRO A 75 4.77 -5.95 -3.28
CA PRO A 75 5.09 -7.33 -3.62
C PRO A 75 4.90 -8.28 -2.43
N VAL A 76 4.30 -9.45 -2.69
CA VAL A 76 3.99 -10.46 -1.66
C VAL A 76 5.26 -11.05 -1.05
N GLU A 77 6.36 -11.07 -1.81
CA GLU A 77 7.66 -11.56 -1.38
C GLU A 77 8.23 -10.75 -0.22
N LEU A 78 7.80 -9.50 -0.07
CA LEU A 78 8.28 -8.57 0.96
C LEU A 78 7.40 -8.55 2.21
N THR A 79 6.13 -8.94 2.09
CA THR A 79 5.13 -8.83 3.17
C THR A 79 4.71 -10.20 3.73
N GLY A 80 4.92 -11.27 2.95
CA GLY A 80 4.44 -12.61 3.23
C GLY A 80 2.91 -12.72 3.12
N PRO A 81 2.36 -13.94 3.04
CA PRO A 81 0.92 -14.15 2.82
C PRO A 81 0.03 -13.65 3.96
N ILE A 82 0.61 -13.40 5.15
CA ILE A 82 -0.11 -12.95 6.36
C ILE A 82 -0.63 -11.51 6.21
N LEU A 83 0.10 -10.66 5.47
CA LEU A 83 -0.23 -9.24 5.33
C LEU A 83 -0.98 -8.91 4.04
N LEU A 84 -1.45 -9.93 3.32
CA LEU A 84 -2.33 -9.77 2.17
C LEU A 84 -3.77 -9.53 2.65
N PRO A 85 -4.55 -8.69 1.95
CA PRO A 85 -5.97 -8.58 2.21
C PRO A 85 -6.65 -9.93 1.95
N ALA A 86 -7.48 -10.38 2.90
CA ALA A 86 -8.21 -11.64 2.81
C ALA A 86 -9.19 -11.70 1.62
N LYS A 87 -9.45 -10.54 0.99
CA LYS A 87 -10.15 -10.43 -0.28
C LYS A 87 -9.31 -9.54 -1.20
N TRP A 88 -8.88 -10.11 -2.33
CA TRP A 88 -8.41 -9.32 -3.46
C TRP A 88 -9.53 -8.40 -3.93
N VAL A 89 -9.42 -7.09 -3.67
CA VAL A 89 -10.28 -6.07 -4.29
C VAL A 89 -9.78 -5.86 -5.73
N GLY A 90 -10.06 -6.86 -6.55
CA GLY A 90 -9.54 -7.00 -7.91
C GLY A 90 -10.02 -8.27 -8.60
N GLU A 91 -10.86 -9.08 -7.96
CA GLU A 91 -11.67 -10.07 -8.65
C GLU A 91 -12.59 -9.29 -9.59
N PRO A 92 -12.41 -9.39 -10.92
CA PRO A 92 -13.29 -8.69 -11.82
C PRO A 92 -14.66 -9.32 -11.62
N ASP A 93 -15.68 -8.48 -11.45
CA ASP A 93 -17.06 -8.90 -11.24
C ASP A 93 -17.41 -10.09 -12.15
N GLU A 94 -17.38 -11.32 -11.62
CA GLU A 94 -17.71 -12.53 -12.38
C GLU A 94 -19.15 -12.43 -12.91
N ALA A 95 -20.02 -11.65 -12.25
CA ALA A 95 -21.36 -11.37 -12.77
C ALA A 95 -21.31 -10.50 -14.03
N ALA A 96 -20.32 -9.62 -14.19
CA ALA A 96 -20.09 -8.86 -15.44
C ALA A 96 -19.46 -9.72 -16.55
N TRP A 97 -18.64 -10.72 -16.20
CA TRP A 97 -18.09 -11.70 -17.17
C TRP A 97 -19.17 -12.64 -17.70
N HIS A 98 -20.06 -13.14 -16.83
CA HIS A 98 -21.15 -14.02 -17.23
C HIS A 98 -22.27 -13.27 -17.97
N ALA A 99 -22.55 -12.01 -17.63
CA ALA A 99 -23.55 -11.21 -18.34
C ALA A 99 -23.15 -10.88 -19.79
N ARG A 100 -21.86 -10.76 -20.11
CA ARG A 100 -21.35 -10.42 -21.45
C ARG A 100 -21.15 -11.62 -22.40
N MET A 101 -21.25 -12.86 -21.93
CA MET A 101 -21.09 -14.06 -22.77
C MET A 101 -22.42 -14.70 -23.21
N THR A 102 -23.55 -14.13 -22.82
CA THR A 102 -24.90 -14.60 -23.18
C THR A 102 -25.67 -13.66 -24.12
N GLU A 103 -25.03 -12.64 -24.69
CA GLU A 103 -25.59 -11.80 -25.76
C GLU A 103 -25.03 -12.16 -27.14
#